data_AF-A0A936PC20-F1
#
_entry.id   AF-A0A936PC20-F1
#
_cell.length_a   1.000
_cell.length_b   1.000
_cell.length_c   1.000
_cell.angle_alpha   90.00
_cell.angle_beta   90.00
_cell.angle_gamma   90.00
#
_symmetry.space_group_name_H-M   'P 1'
#
loop_
_entity.id
_entity.type
_entity.pdbx_description
1 polymer ?
#
loop_
_entity_poly.entity_id
_entity_poly.type
_entity_poly.pdbx_seq_one_letter_code
_entity_poly.pdbx_strand_id
1 'polypeptide(L)'
;MKLSIVLAAAVVAATPWSAVAAEDPAEVDAVVAAVKAANSDMRALCQGGPDNIRKAVSAAIMPLVGQGKIKGNPQAVGGEAGQKIGRECRGG
;
A
#
# COMPACT_ATOMS: atom_id res chain seq x y z
N MET A 1 11.50 -32.98 -42.28
CA MET A 1 12.28 -31.75 -42.54
C MET A 1 11.49 -30.61 -41.89
N LYS A 2 11.79 -30.14 -40.68
CA LYS A 2 12.96 -29.39 -40.20
C LYS A 2 12.98 -27.98 -40.84
N LEU A 3 12.70 -26.97 -40.00
CA LEU A 3 13.02 -25.53 -40.06
C LEU A 3 11.94 -24.80 -39.21
N SER A 4 12.06 -24.73 -37.88
CA SER A 4 12.90 -23.76 -37.14
C SER A 4 12.80 -22.35 -37.72
N ILE A 5 12.01 -21.47 -37.11
CA ILE A 5 12.45 -20.13 -36.67
C ILE A 5 11.65 -19.75 -35.41
N VAL A 6 12.37 -19.70 -34.31
CA VAL A 6 11.97 -19.17 -33.00
C VAL A 6 11.72 -17.67 -33.17
N LEU A 7 10.46 -17.25 -33.08
CA LEU A 7 10.13 -15.83 -32.98
C LEU A 7 10.41 -15.40 -31.54
N ALA A 8 11.67 -15.04 -31.28
CA ALA A 8 12.11 -14.39 -30.06
C ALA A 8 11.53 -12.97 -30.02
N ALA A 9 10.24 -12.87 -29.72
CA ALA A 9 9.62 -11.63 -29.26
C ALA A 9 9.86 -11.54 -27.75
N ALA A 10 11.12 -11.40 -27.35
CA ALA A 10 11.47 -10.85 -26.04
C ALA A 10 11.18 -9.34 -26.11
N VAL A 11 9.90 -8.98 -26.19
CA VAL A 11 9.44 -7.68 -25.71
C VAL A 11 9.63 -7.78 -24.20
N VAL A 12 10.81 -7.37 -23.75
CA VAL A 12 11.02 -6.92 -22.39
C VAL A 12 10.03 -5.77 -22.22
N ALA A 13 8.83 -6.12 -21.78
CA ALA A 13 7.89 -5.15 -21.27
C ALA A 13 8.67 -4.41 -20.19
N ALA A 14 8.95 -3.14 -20.47
CA ALA A 14 9.18 -2.16 -19.45
C ALA A 14 7.90 -2.14 -18.61
N THR A 15 7.76 -3.10 -17.70
CA THR A 15 6.81 -2.97 -16.62
C THR A 15 7.35 -1.79 -15.82
N PRO A 16 6.65 -0.64 -15.81
CA PRO A 16 6.93 0.32 -14.74
C PRO A 16 6.84 -0.48 -13.44
N TRP A 17 7.69 -0.15 -12.47
CA TRP A 17 7.44 -0.49 -11.07
C TRP A 17 6.08 0.12 -10.70
N SER A 18 5.00 -0.53 -11.09
CA SER A 18 3.68 -0.25 -10.61
C SER A 18 3.80 -0.52 -9.13
N ALA A 19 3.54 0.51 -8.31
CA ALA A 19 3.03 0.26 -6.98
C ALA A 19 1.94 -0.79 -7.17
N VAL A 20 2.19 -2.03 -6.75
CA VAL A 20 1.16 -3.06 -6.78
C VAL A 20 0.05 -2.46 -5.93
N ALA A 21 -1.08 -2.14 -6.56
CA ALA A 21 -2.25 -1.74 -5.79
C ALA A 21 -2.55 -2.90 -4.85
N ALA A 22 -2.96 -2.61 -3.63
CA ALA A 22 -3.54 -3.61 -2.76
C ALA A 22 -4.59 -4.37 -3.55
N GLU A 23 -4.44 -5.68 -3.58
CA GLU A 23 -5.36 -6.57 -4.27
C GLU A 23 -6.77 -6.50 -3.66
N ASP A 24 -6.87 -6.08 -2.39
CA ASP A 24 -8.13 -5.93 -1.67
C ASP A 24 -8.26 -4.53 -1.04
N PRO A 25 -9.23 -3.69 -1.48
CA PRO A 25 -9.46 -2.39 -0.87
C PRO A 25 -9.91 -2.47 0.60
N ALA A 26 -10.48 -3.59 1.03
CA ALA A 26 -10.85 -3.80 2.43
C ALA A 26 -9.62 -3.92 3.34
N GLU A 27 -8.49 -4.41 2.84
CA GLU A 27 -7.22 -4.46 3.59
C GLU A 27 -6.68 -3.04 3.81
N VAL A 28 -6.76 -2.20 2.78
CA VAL A 28 -6.38 -0.78 2.87
C VAL A 28 -7.26 -0.06 3.89
N ASP A 29 -8.57 -0.28 3.83
CA ASP A 29 -9.51 0.32 4.78
C ASP A 29 -9.31 -0.18 6.21
N ALA A 30 -8.99 -1.46 6.40
CA ALA A 30 -8.65 -2.01 7.70
C ALA A 30 -7.39 -1.35 8.29
N VAL A 31 -6.36 -1.11 7.47
CA VAL A 31 -5.16 -0.38 7.90
C VAL A 31 -5.48 1.08 8.22
N VAL A 32 -6.27 1.77 7.39
CA VAL A 32 -6.68 3.16 7.66
C VAL A 32 -7.49 3.25 8.96
N ALA A 33 -8.43 2.33 9.18
CA ALA A 33 -9.20 2.25 10.41
C ALA A 33 -8.29 1.99 11.62
N ALA A 34 -7.32 1.09 11.50
CA ALA A 34 -6.34 0.82 12.55
C ALA A 34 -5.47 2.03 12.86
N VAL A 35 -5.03 2.79 11.84
CA VAL A 35 -4.29 4.05 12.06
C VAL A 35 -5.15 5.08 12.77
N LYS A 36 -6.40 5.29 12.35
CA LYS A 36 -7.33 6.23 13.01
C LYS A 36 -7.65 5.81 14.44
N ALA A 37 -7.79 4.51 14.71
CA ALA A 37 -8.00 3.98 16.04
C ALA A 37 -6.77 4.18 16.95
N ALA A 38 -5.56 4.05 16.39
CA ALA A 38 -4.31 4.28 17.11
C ALA A 38 -3.94 5.77 17.26
N ASN A 39 -4.52 6.65 16.45
CA ASN A 39 -4.24 8.08 16.42
C ASN A 39 -5.55 8.88 16.54
N SER A 40 -6.05 9.01 17.77
CA SER A 40 -7.26 9.78 18.06
C SER A 40 -7.14 11.26 17.66
N ASP A 41 -5.92 11.81 17.67
CA ASP A 41 -5.63 13.14 17.13
C ASP A 41 -5.06 13.04 15.71
N MET A 42 -5.97 12.90 14.75
CA MET A 42 -5.62 12.89 13.33
C MET A 42 -4.97 14.21 12.88
N ARG A 43 -5.26 15.32 13.55
CA ARG A 43 -4.67 16.62 13.20
C ARG A 43 -3.19 16.65 13.55
N ALA A 44 -2.80 16.14 14.71
CA ALA A 44 -1.40 15.96 15.07
C ALA A 44 -0.67 14.98 14.13
N LEU A 45 -1.35 13.90 13.73
CA LEU A 45 -0.80 12.97 12.73
C LEU A 45 -0.51 13.68 11.40
N CYS A 46 -1.47 14.47 10.90
CA CYS A 46 -1.34 15.24 9.66
C CYS A 46 -0.26 16.33 9.74
N GLN A 47 -0.13 17.02 10.88
CA GLN A 47 0.91 18.04 11.10
C GLN A 47 2.32 17.46 11.10
N GLY A 48 2.48 16.20 11.52
CA GLY A 48 3.75 15.48 11.46
C GLY A 48 4.21 15.12 10.04
N GLY A 49 3.38 15.36 9.02
CA GLY A 49 3.74 15.15 7.63
C GLY A 49 3.81 13.67 7.19
N PRO A 50 4.31 13.42 5.96
CA PRO A 50 4.23 12.10 5.33
C PRO A 50 5.03 11.01 6.07
N ASP A 51 6.16 11.36 6.71
CA ASP A 51 6.94 10.43 7.51
C ASP A 51 6.20 9.95 8.75
N ASN A 52 5.45 10.83 9.42
CA ASN A 52 4.66 10.45 10.58
C ASN A 52 3.50 9.52 10.19
N ILE A 53 2.85 9.81 9.06
CA ILE A 53 1.81 8.96 8.47
C ILE A 53 2.37 7.58 8.12
N ARG A 54 3.55 7.52 7.48
CA ARG A 54 4.22 6.25 7.15
C ARG A 54 4.50 5.43 8.41
N LYS A 55 5.05 6.05 9.46
CA LYS A 55 5.32 5.37 10.73
C LYS A 55 4.03 4.85 11.38
N ALA A 56 2.98 5.65 11.42
CA ALA A 56 1.69 5.24 11.96
C ALA A 56 1.10 4.06 11.19
N VAL A 57 1.17 4.10 9.86
CA VAL A 57 0.72 3.00 9.00
C VAL A 57 1.56 1.73 9.21
N SER A 58 2.89 1.85 9.27
CA SER A 58 3.76 0.70 9.56
C SER A 58 3.48 0.09 10.94
N ALA A 59 3.19 0.91 11.94
CA ALA A 59 2.81 0.42 13.26
C ALA A 59 1.44 -0.28 13.25
N ALA A 60 0.49 0.23 12.47
CA ALA A 60 -0.86 -0.32 12.36
C ALA A 60 -0.95 -1.60 11.50
N ILE A 61 -0.10 -1.74 10.48
CA ILE A 61 -0.16 -2.87 9.56
C ILE A 61 0.48 -4.14 10.13
N MET A 62 1.55 -4.02 10.93
CA MET A 62 2.23 -5.17 11.55
C MET A 62 1.28 -6.09 12.35
N PRO A 63 0.41 -5.60 13.25
CA PRO A 63 -0.54 -6.46 13.96
C PRO A 63 -1.60 -7.06 13.03
N LEU A 64 -2.00 -6.36 11.96
CA LEU A 64 -2.97 -6.90 10.99
C LEU A 64 -2.38 -8.05 10.16
N VAL A 65 -1.09 -7.95 9.80
CA VAL A 65 -0.33 -9.05 9.19
C VAL A 65 -0.23 -10.23 10.15
N GLY A 66 0.13 -9.98 11.41
CA GLY A 66 0.20 -11.02 12.45
C GLY A 66 -1.14 -11.72 12.73
N GLN A 67 -2.25 -11.04 12.49
CA GLN A 67 -3.62 -11.58 12.58
C GLN A 67 -4.10 -12.27 11.30
N GLY A 68 -3.28 -12.32 10.24
CA GLY A 68 -3.67 -12.87 8.94
C GLY A 68 -4.76 -12.05 8.21
N LYS A 69 -4.95 -10.79 8.61
CA LYS A 69 -5.94 -9.87 7.99
C LYS A 69 -5.42 -9.17 6.75
N ILE A 70 -4.10 -9.23 6.51
CA ILE A 70 -3.45 -8.78 5.28
C ILE A 70 -2.98 -10.03 4.54
N LYS A 71 -3.67 -10.37 3.46
CA LYS A 71 -3.36 -11.46 2.54
C LYS A 71 -2.48 -10.97 1.40
N GLY A 72 -2.67 -9.73 0.96
CA GLY A 72 -1.85 -9.08 -0.07
C GLY A 72 -0.46 -8.65 0.43
N ASN A 73 0.25 -7.91 -0.42
CA ASN A 73 1.55 -7.34 -0.06
C ASN A 73 1.39 -6.21 0.99
N PRO A 74 1.93 -6.35 2.22
CA PRO A 74 1.76 -5.34 3.27
C PRO A 74 2.41 -4.00 2.92
N GLN A 75 3.54 -3.97 2.19
CA GLN A 75 4.11 -2.70 1.76
C GLN A 75 3.18 -1.94 0.80
N ALA A 76 2.47 -2.66 -0.07
CA ALA A 76 1.51 -2.08 -0.99
C ALA A 76 0.27 -1.55 -0.27
N VAL A 77 -0.35 -2.39 0.57
CA VAL A 77 -1.52 -2.02 1.38
C VAL A 77 -1.20 -0.82 2.28
N GLY A 78 -0.04 -0.83 2.93
CA GLY A 78 0.43 0.29 3.74
C GLY A 78 0.71 1.54 2.91
N GLY A 79 1.32 1.39 1.74
CA GLY A 79 1.57 2.50 0.82
C GLY A 79 0.28 3.20 0.39
N GLU A 80 -0.76 2.45 0.05
CA GLU A 80 -2.06 3.01 -0.33
C GLU A 80 -2.82 3.58 0.86
N ALA A 81 -2.80 2.92 2.02
CA ALA A 81 -3.41 3.44 3.24
C ALA A 81 -2.79 4.79 3.64
N GLY A 82 -1.46 4.89 3.57
CA GLY A 82 -0.73 6.13 3.84
C GLY A 82 -1.08 7.23 2.84
N GLN A 83 -1.23 6.91 1.56
CA GLN A 83 -1.71 7.88 0.56
C GLN A 83 -3.13 8.34 0.82
N LYS A 84 -4.03 7.43 1.23
CA LYS A 84 -5.42 7.77 1.56
C LYS A 84 -5.49 8.73 2.74
N ILE A 85 -4.78 8.41 3.83
CA ILE A 85 -4.66 9.30 5.00
C ILE A 85 -4.03 10.63 4.62
N GLY A 86 -2.97 10.63 3.81
CA GLY A 86 -2.32 11.86 3.33
C GLY A 86 -3.19 12.72 2.41
N ARG A 87 -4.18 12.14 1.72
CA ARG A 87 -5.22 12.90 0.99
C ARG A 87 -6.21 13.52 1.96
N GLU A 88 -6.71 12.75 2.93
CA GLU A 88 -7.60 13.26 3.99
C GLU A 88 -6.95 14.43 4.75
N CYS A 89 -5.67 14.32 5.09
CA CYS A 89 -4.90 15.38 5.75
C CYS A 89 -4.79 16.69 4.95
N ARG A 90 -4.93 16.65 3.62
CA ARG A 90 -4.86 17.83 2.75
C ARG A 90 -6.23 18.46 2.46
N GLY A 91 -7.29 18.01 3.13
CA GLY A 91 -8.65 18.49 2.93
C GLY A 91 -9.34 17.85 1.73
N GLY A 92 -9.16 16.54 1.56
CA GLY A 92 -9.91 15.74 0.59
C GLY A 92 -11.43 15.81 0.81
#